data_AF-A0A5Q0BGX2-F1
#
_entry.id   AF-A0A5Q0BGX2-F1
#
_cell.length_a   1.000
_cell.length_b   1.000
_cell.length_c   1.000
_cell.angle_alpha   90.00
_cell.angle_beta   90.00
_cell.angle_gamma   90.00
#
_symmetry.space_group_name_H-M   'P 1'
#
loop_
_entity.id
_entity.type
_entity.pdbx_description
1 polymer ?
#
loop_
_entity_poly.entity_id
_entity_poly.type
_entity_poly.pdbx_seq_one_letter_code
_entity_poly.pdbx_strand_id
1 'polypeptide(L)'
;MDAKETIQHYLGRLDYLLDKHFAAHGDDLAARIASIRSLLPDELLTLLQDIDKCATQLILTAGDDSAGLPDFLFRCGLACEQLDNLSQNRAAESIAALQTHVQPPVELDKTELDAIARFVATRDRMLRAVADFTLKALLFLLGLFILAAVIGLV
;
A
#
# COMPACT_ATOMS: atom_id res chain seq x y z
N MET A 1 -6.34 16.98 -13.76
CA MET A 1 -6.73 16.80 -12.36
C MET A 1 -5.74 17.60 -11.54
N ASP A 2 -6.21 18.55 -10.75
CA ASP A 2 -5.38 19.37 -9.88
C ASP A 2 -4.77 18.51 -8.75
N ALA A 3 -3.65 18.92 -8.16
CA ALA A 3 -3.01 18.21 -7.05
C ALA A 3 -3.96 18.09 -5.85
N LYS A 4 -4.74 19.15 -5.58
CA LYS A 4 -5.77 19.15 -4.53
C LYS A 4 -6.89 18.15 -4.80
N GLU A 5 -7.41 18.12 -6.03
CA GLU A 5 -8.43 17.15 -6.44
C GLU A 5 -7.92 15.71 -6.29
N THR A 6 -6.65 15.49 -6.63
CA THR A 6 -5.99 14.20 -6.50
C THR A 6 -5.89 13.77 -5.03
N ILE A 7 -5.44 14.65 -4.15
CA ILE A 7 -5.35 14.38 -2.71
C ILE A 7 -6.73 14.03 -2.14
N GLN A 8 -7.74 14.85 -2.46
CA GLN A 8 -9.13 14.62 -2.01
C GLN A 8 -9.69 13.29 -2.52
N HIS A 9 -9.40 12.91 -3.76
CA HIS A 9 -9.84 11.63 -4.31
C HIS A 9 -9.31 10.43 -3.52
N TYR A 10 -8.02 10.44 -3.18
CA TYR A 10 -7.39 9.35 -2.44
C TYR A 10 -7.82 9.32 -0.96
N LEU A 11 -7.99 10.48 -0.33
CA LEU A 11 -8.56 10.56 1.02
C LEU A 11 -9.99 10.00 1.04
N GLY A 12 -10.84 10.41 0.10
CA GLY A 12 -12.21 9.90 0.01
C GLY A 12 -12.27 8.39 -0.23
N ARG A 13 -11.28 7.83 -0.95
CA ARG A 13 -11.17 6.37 -1.11
C ARG A 13 -10.79 5.68 0.20
N LEU A 14 -9.87 6.24 0.98
CA LEU A 14 -9.53 5.72 2.32
C LEU A 14 -10.76 5.79 3.24
N ASP A 15 -11.46 6.92 3.27
CA ASP A 15 -12.68 7.09 4.06
C ASP A 15 -13.74 6.03 3.73
N TYR A 16 -13.94 5.77 2.43
CA TYR A 16 -14.87 4.74 1.97
C TYR A 16 -14.46 3.33 2.46
N LEU A 17 -13.17 2.98 2.42
CA LEU A 17 -12.71 1.67 2.89
C LEU A 17 -12.86 1.54 4.41
N LEU A 18 -12.54 2.60 5.16
CA LEU A 18 -12.69 2.63 6.62
C LEU A 18 -14.17 2.50 7.02
N ASP A 19 -15.07 3.19 6.32
CA ASP A 19 -16.51 3.06 6.53
C ASP A 19 -17.01 1.65 6.18
N LYS A 20 -16.71 1.17 4.97
CA LYS A 20 -17.20 -0.11 4.46
C LYS A 20 -16.75 -1.32 5.28
N HIS A 21 -15.48 -1.35 5.71
CA HIS A 21 -14.89 -2.54 6.32
C HIS A 21 -14.86 -2.48 7.84
N PHE A 22 -14.91 -1.29 8.43
CA PHE A 22 -14.73 -1.10 9.87
C PHE A 22 -15.85 -0.29 10.51
N ALA A 23 -16.84 0.18 9.73
CA ALA A 23 -17.88 1.08 10.18
C ALA A 23 -17.27 2.28 10.94
N ALA A 24 -16.27 2.92 10.35
CA ALA A 24 -15.62 4.08 10.95
C ALA A 24 -16.55 5.30 10.93
N HIS A 25 -16.67 6.01 12.05
CA HIS A 25 -17.55 7.17 12.19
C HIS A 25 -16.73 8.42 12.50
N GLY A 26 -17.09 9.56 11.89
CA GLY A 26 -16.42 10.83 12.08
C GLY A 26 -16.54 11.75 10.87
N ASP A 27 -16.39 13.05 11.12
CA ASP A 27 -16.49 14.09 10.09
C ASP A 27 -15.18 14.22 9.28
N ASP A 28 -14.04 13.81 9.86
CA ASP A 28 -12.73 13.80 9.22
C ASP A 28 -12.02 12.44 9.38
N LEU A 29 -10.95 12.25 8.61
CA LEU A 29 -10.16 11.02 8.61
C LEU A 29 -9.58 10.72 10.01
N ALA A 30 -9.14 11.75 10.73
CA ALA A 30 -8.63 11.62 12.09
C ALA A 30 -9.68 11.07 13.09
N ALA A 31 -10.90 11.61 13.07
CA ALA A 31 -12.01 11.14 13.90
C ALA A 31 -12.42 9.72 13.53
N ARG A 32 -12.46 9.40 12.22
CA ARG A 32 -12.71 8.05 11.72
C ARG A 32 -11.68 7.06 12.25
N ILE A 33 -10.39 7.37 12.13
CA ILE A 33 -9.29 6.54 12.67
C ILE A 33 -9.45 6.34 14.18
N ALA A 34 -9.80 7.39 14.92
CA ALA A 34 -9.99 7.31 16.36
C ALA A 34 -11.14 6.36 16.74
N SER A 35 -12.24 6.36 15.99
CA SER A 35 -13.40 5.50 16.24
C SER A 35 -13.11 4.01 16.12
N ILE A 36 -12.18 3.62 15.25
CA ILE A 36 -11.81 2.22 14.97
C ILE A 36 -10.43 1.86 15.51
N ARG A 37 -9.86 2.69 16.40
CA ARG A 37 -8.48 2.53 16.86
C ARG A 37 -8.21 1.16 17.48
N SER A 38 -9.14 0.63 18.28
CA SER A 38 -9.03 -0.70 18.88
C SER A 38 -9.09 -1.84 17.87
N LEU A 39 -9.57 -1.56 16.65
CA LEU A 39 -9.74 -2.50 15.56
C LEU A 39 -8.60 -2.44 14.55
N LEU A 40 -7.55 -1.64 14.73
CA LEU A 40 -6.45 -1.57 13.77
C LEU A 40 -5.12 -1.88 14.45
N PRO A 41 -4.18 -2.55 13.77
CA PRO A 41 -2.81 -2.68 14.23
C PRO A 41 -2.14 -1.31 14.36
N ASP A 42 -1.24 -1.17 15.34
CA ASP A 42 -0.55 0.09 15.64
C ASP A 42 0.23 0.65 14.43
N GLU A 43 0.80 -0.23 13.61
CA GLU A 43 1.54 0.14 12.39
C GLU A 43 0.64 0.82 11.36
N LEU A 44 -0.56 0.27 11.13
CA LEU A 44 -1.54 0.81 10.19
C LEU A 44 -2.16 2.11 10.73
N LEU A 45 -2.38 2.19 12.05
CA LEU A 45 -2.80 3.43 12.70
C LEU A 45 -1.80 4.56 12.48
N THR A 46 -0.51 4.26 12.67
CA THR A 46 0.56 5.23 12.47
C THR A 46 0.61 5.69 11.02
N LEU A 47 0.51 4.74 10.07
CA LEU A 47 0.48 5.04 8.64
C LEU A 47 -0.69 5.96 8.26
N LEU A 48 -1.90 5.66 8.73
CA LEU A 48 -3.09 6.46 8.44
C LEU A 48 -3.01 7.87 9.04
N GLN A 49 -2.46 8.01 10.25
CA GLN A 49 -2.21 9.31 10.88
C GLN A 49 -1.15 10.12 10.13
N ASP A 50 -0.11 9.47 9.62
CA ASP A 50 0.91 10.14 8.81
C ASP A 50 0.36 10.61 7.46
N ILE A 51 -0.54 9.82 6.85
CA ILE A 51 -1.26 10.20 5.63
C ILE A 51 -2.14 11.43 5.86
N ASP A 52 -2.90 11.47 6.97
CA ASP A 52 -3.75 12.61 7.33
C ASP A 52 -2.93 13.91 7.52
N LYS A 53 -1.81 13.82 8.23
CA LYS A 53 -0.86 14.94 8.40
C LYS A 53 -0.25 15.38 7.07
N CYS A 54 0.17 14.43 6.25
CA CYS A 54 0.80 14.70 4.95
C CYS A 54 -0.20 15.35 3.98
N ALA A 55 -1.46 14.89 3.96
CA ALA A 55 -2.51 15.51 3.16
C ALA A 55 -2.76 16.96 3.58
N THR A 56 -2.85 17.22 4.88
CA THR A 56 -3.05 18.58 5.42
C THR A 56 -1.92 19.51 4.97
N GLN A 57 -0.67 19.06 5.06
CA GLN A 57 0.49 19.82 4.59
C GLN A 57 0.45 20.07 3.08
N LEU A 58 0.19 19.02 2.29
CA LEU A 58 0.16 19.14 0.84
C LEU A 58 -0.99 20.03 0.34
N ILE A 59 -2.17 19.99 0.96
CA ILE A 59 -3.29 20.87 0.59
C ILE A 59 -2.95 22.35 0.85
N LEU A 60 -2.19 22.64 1.90
CA LEU A 60 -1.72 24.00 2.24
C LEU A 60 -0.63 24.49 1.28
N THR A 61 0.23 23.59 0.78
CA THR A 61 1.38 23.95 -0.09
C THR A 61 1.17 23.67 -1.57
N ALA A 62 0.02 23.11 -1.98
CA ALA A 62 -0.30 22.64 -3.34
C ALA A 62 -0.19 23.70 -4.47
N GLY A 63 0.20 24.94 -4.18
CA GLY A 63 0.45 25.98 -5.18
C GLY A 63 1.91 26.09 -5.66
N ASP A 64 2.90 25.59 -4.93
CA ASP A 64 4.31 25.98 -5.15
C ASP A 64 5.30 24.80 -5.34
N ASP A 65 5.04 23.60 -4.80
CA ASP A 65 5.92 22.45 -5.01
C ASP A 65 5.21 21.11 -4.74
N SER A 66 4.93 20.34 -5.80
CA SER A 66 4.24 19.03 -5.72
C SER A 66 5.18 17.85 -5.46
N ALA A 67 6.43 18.10 -5.06
CA ALA A 67 7.44 17.07 -4.85
C ALA A 67 7.02 15.96 -3.85
N GLY A 68 6.13 16.27 -2.90
CA GLY A 68 5.61 15.29 -1.93
C GLY A 68 4.38 14.48 -2.39
N LEU A 69 3.76 14.84 -3.52
CA LEU A 69 2.54 14.19 -4.00
C LEU A 69 2.75 12.69 -4.35
N PRO A 70 3.84 12.27 -5.02
CA PRO A 70 4.06 10.86 -5.32
C PRO A 70 4.22 9.97 -4.08
N ASP A 71 4.94 10.45 -3.05
CA ASP A 71 5.10 9.72 -1.78
C ASP A 71 3.75 9.58 -1.05
N PHE A 72 2.96 10.65 -1.04
CA PHE A 72 1.60 10.63 -0.49
C PHE A 72 0.71 9.59 -1.19
N LEU A 73 0.71 9.57 -2.52
CA LEU A 73 -0.08 8.62 -3.31
C LEU A 73 0.34 7.17 -3.05
N PHE A 74 1.64 6.92 -2.94
CA PHE A 74 2.17 5.60 -2.61
C PHE A 74 1.71 5.14 -1.22
N ARG A 75 1.81 6.01 -0.20
CA ARG A 75 1.34 5.71 1.16
C ARG A 75 -0.17 5.42 1.19
N CYS A 76 -0.97 6.19 0.45
CA CYS A 76 -2.40 5.93 0.32
C CYS A 76 -2.69 4.55 -0.29
N GLY A 77 -1.95 4.18 -1.35
CA GLY A 77 -2.04 2.86 -1.98
C GLY A 77 -1.71 1.74 -0.99
N LEU A 78 -0.59 1.88 -0.26
CA LEU A 78 -0.18 0.92 0.77
C LEU A 78 -1.23 0.77 1.88
N ALA A 79 -1.77 1.88 2.38
CA ALA A 79 -2.81 1.85 3.41
C ALA A 79 -4.09 1.18 2.91
N CYS A 80 -4.51 1.42 1.66
CA CYS A 80 -5.65 0.74 1.05
C CYS A 80 -5.44 -0.78 0.99
N GLU A 81 -4.28 -1.23 0.51
CA GLU A 81 -3.97 -2.66 0.45
C GLU A 81 -3.93 -3.31 1.84
N GLN A 82 -3.36 -2.62 2.84
CA GLN A 82 -3.32 -3.14 4.21
C GLN A 82 -4.71 -3.23 4.84
N LEU A 83 -5.58 -2.23 4.61
CA LEU A 83 -6.97 -2.26 5.06
C LEU A 83 -7.76 -3.40 4.41
N ASP A 84 -7.61 -3.57 3.09
CA ASP A 84 -8.28 -4.64 2.34
C ASP A 84 -7.81 -6.01 2.84
N ASN A 85 -6.49 -6.23 2.96
CA ASN A 85 -5.94 -7.49 3.47
C ASN A 85 -6.41 -7.77 4.91
N LEU A 86 -6.46 -6.75 5.77
CA LEU A 86 -6.90 -6.93 7.14
C LEU A 86 -8.39 -7.27 7.23
N SER A 87 -9.23 -6.67 6.37
CA SER A 87 -10.64 -7.02 6.29
C SER A 87 -10.86 -8.45 5.79
N GLN A 88 -10.07 -8.90 4.79
CA GLN A 88 -10.12 -10.26 4.26
C GLN A 88 -9.65 -11.29 5.30
N ASN A 89 -8.57 -11.00 6.03
CA ASN A 89 -8.07 -11.88 7.09
C ASN A 89 -9.09 -12.01 8.23
N ARG A 90 -9.75 -10.92 8.62
CA ARG A 90 -10.84 -10.96 9.61
C ARG A 90 -12.05 -11.76 9.14
N ALA A 91 -12.40 -11.62 7.87
CA ALA A 91 -13.45 -12.45 7.28
C ALA A 91 -13.05 -13.94 7.31
N ALA A 92 -11.80 -14.26 6.97
CA ALA A 92 -11.28 -15.62 7.03
C ALA A 92 -11.25 -16.19 8.46
N GLU A 93 -10.82 -15.40 9.46
CA GLU A 93 -10.85 -15.79 10.88
C GLU A 93 -12.27 -15.94 11.42
N SER A 94 -13.20 -15.05 11.02
CA SER A 94 -14.62 -15.17 11.37
C SER A 94 -15.25 -16.42 10.78
N ILE A 95 -14.90 -16.77 9.54
CA ILE A 95 -15.34 -18.02 8.89
C ILE A 95 -14.71 -19.23 9.59
N ALA A 96 -13.41 -19.18 9.93
CA ALA A 96 -12.72 -20.25 10.65
C ALA A 96 -13.28 -20.46 12.07
N ALA A 97 -13.67 -19.37 12.76
CA ALA A 97 -14.32 -19.44 14.06
C ALA A 97 -15.74 -20.05 13.95
N LEU A 98 -16.48 -19.74 12.89
CA LEU A 98 -17.77 -20.36 12.58
C LEU A 98 -17.66 -21.83 12.15
N GLN A 99 -16.51 -22.26 11.61
CA GLN A 99 -16.22 -23.64 11.21
C GLN A 99 -15.91 -24.59 12.39
N THR A 100 -15.94 -24.12 13.64
CA THR A 100 -15.85 -25.00 14.82
C THR A 100 -17.05 -25.95 14.97
N HIS A 101 -18.12 -25.76 14.19
CA HIS A 101 -19.17 -26.77 14.01
C HIS A 101 -19.02 -27.48 12.65
N VAL A 102 -18.29 -28.60 12.68
CA VAL A 102 -18.40 -29.74 11.76
C VAL A 102 -18.46 -29.36 10.27
N GLN A 103 -17.31 -29.08 9.65
CA GLN A 103 -17.16 -29.39 8.23
C GLN A 103 -15.71 -29.82 7.94
N PRO A 104 -15.50 -30.93 7.22
CA PRO A 104 -14.15 -31.35 6.83
C PRO A 104 -13.49 -30.24 6.00
N PRO A 105 -12.15 -30.12 6.05
CA PRO A 105 -11.42 -29.08 5.32
C PRO A 105 -11.87 -29.08 3.87
N VAL A 106 -12.27 -27.92 3.37
CA VAL A 106 -12.49 -27.73 1.93
C VAL A 106 -11.15 -27.99 1.27
N GLU A 107 -10.99 -29.17 0.70
CA GLU A 107 -9.87 -29.50 -0.17
C GLU A 107 -9.93 -28.49 -1.31
N LEU A 108 -9.01 -27.51 -1.30
CA LEU A 108 -8.82 -26.63 -2.46
C LEU A 108 -8.57 -27.54 -3.67
N ASP A 109 -9.37 -27.34 -4.71
CA ASP A 109 -9.23 -28.09 -5.93
C ASP A 109 -7.80 -27.89 -6.47
N LYS A 110 -7.18 -28.97 -6.94
CA LYS A 110 -5.76 -28.98 -7.35
C LYS A 110 -5.46 -27.90 -8.39
N THR A 111 -6.47 -27.52 -9.16
CA THR A 111 -6.47 -26.48 -10.19
C THR A 111 -6.26 -25.07 -9.62
N GLU A 112 -6.78 -24.76 -8.43
CA GLU A 112 -6.61 -23.47 -7.76
C GLU A 112 -5.23 -23.36 -7.09
N LEU A 113 -4.78 -24.45 -6.47
CA LEU A 113 -3.43 -24.56 -5.90
C LEU A 113 -2.35 -24.35 -6.97
N ASP A 114 -2.57 -24.90 -8.16
CA ASP A 114 -1.67 -24.76 -9.30
C ASP A 114 -1.69 -23.33 -9.89
N ALA A 115 -2.84 -22.65 -9.86
CA ALA A 115 -2.95 -21.24 -10.26
C ALA A 115 -2.17 -20.32 -9.30
N ILE A 116 -2.27 -20.56 -7.99
CA ILE A 116 -1.52 -19.82 -6.97
C ILE A 116 -0.02 -20.08 -7.10
N ALA A 117 0.40 -21.32 -7.31
CA ALA A 117 1.81 -21.67 -7.53
C ALA A 117 2.40 -20.95 -8.75
N ARG A 118 1.64 -20.88 -9.85
CA ARG A 118 2.04 -20.14 -11.07
C ARG A 118 2.10 -18.64 -10.86
N PHE A 119 1.20 -18.06 -10.07
CA PHE A 119 1.25 -16.65 -9.70
C PHE A 119 2.50 -16.32 -8.89
N VAL A 120 2.81 -17.12 -7.86
CA VAL A 120 4.01 -16.94 -7.03
C VAL A 120 5.28 -17.03 -7.88
N ALA A 121 5.38 -18.02 -8.76
CA ALA A 121 6.51 -18.17 -9.67
C ALA A 121 6.66 -16.99 -10.65
N THR A 122 5.55 -16.37 -11.06
CA THR A 122 5.56 -15.22 -11.97
C THR A 122 6.00 -13.95 -11.25
N ARG A 123 5.52 -13.72 -10.01
CA ARG A 123 5.97 -12.63 -9.14
C ARG A 123 7.48 -12.71 -8.89
N ASP A 124 7.98 -13.90 -8.58
CA ASP A 124 9.39 -14.11 -8.25
C ASP A 124 10.32 -13.82 -9.46
N ARG A 125 9.87 -14.17 -10.67
CA ARG A 125 10.56 -13.78 -11.90
C ARG A 125 10.56 -12.28 -12.14
N MET A 126 9.46 -11.58 -11.85
CA MET A 126 9.40 -10.12 -11.97
C MET A 126 10.33 -9.43 -10.98
N LEU A 127 10.35 -9.86 -9.72
CA LEU A 127 11.27 -9.31 -8.71
C LEU A 127 12.73 -9.51 -9.11
N ARG A 128 13.09 -10.68 -9.64
CA ARG A 128 14.43 -10.96 -10.15
C ARG A 128 14.78 -10.12 -11.38
N ALA A 129 13.84 -9.92 -12.30
CA ALA A 129 14.05 -9.06 -13.46
C ALA A 129 14.27 -7.59 -13.08
N VAL A 130 13.52 -7.09 -12.08
CA VAL A 130 13.70 -5.74 -11.53
C VAL A 130 15.07 -5.61 -10.85
N ALA A 131 15.48 -6.60 -10.05
CA ALA A 131 16.79 -6.62 -9.40
C ALA A 131 17.95 -6.66 -10.41
N ASP A 132 17.83 -7.44 -11.48
CA ASP A 132 18.84 -7.47 -12.54
C ASP A 132 18.89 -6.15 -13.32
N PHE A 133 17.75 -5.49 -13.52
CA PHE A 133 17.69 -4.19 -14.17
C PHE A 133 18.33 -3.10 -13.31
N THR A 134 18.01 -3.05 -12.01
CA THR A 134 18.62 -2.07 -11.08
C THR A 134 20.12 -2.30 -10.92
N LEU A 135 20.58 -3.56 -10.86
CA LEU A 135 22.01 -3.89 -10.83
C LEU A 135 22.73 -3.43 -12.11
N LYS A 136 22.15 -3.68 -13.29
CA LYS A 136 22.71 -3.21 -14.58
C LYS A 136 22.76 -1.70 -14.66
N ALA A 137 21.72 -1.01 -14.21
CA ALA A 137 21.69 0.45 -14.16
C ALA A 137 22.77 1.01 -13.23
N LEU A 138 22.96 0.40 -12.07
CA LEU A 138 24.01 0.77 -11.11
C LEU A 138 25.41 0.57 -11.70
N LEU A 139 25.66 -0.55 -12.38
CA LEU A 139 26.93 -0.83 -13.06
C LEU A 139 27.19 0.16 -14.20
N PHE A 140 26.15 0.54 -14.93
CA PHE A 140 26.27 1.53 -16.01
C PHE A 140 26.62 2.92 -15.46
N LEU A 141 25.96 3.35 -14.37
CA LEU A 141 26.28 4.58 -13.66
C LEU A 141 27.70 4.57 -13.08
N LEU A 142 28.12 3.44 -12.49
CA LEU A 142 29.49 3.26 -12.00
C LEU A 142 30.51 3.38 -13.14
N GLY A 143 30.24 2.75 -14.29
CA GLY A 143 31.09 2.85 -15.48
C GLY A 143 31.20 4.28 -16.00
N LEU A 144 30.08 4.99 -16.08
CA LEU A 144 30.03 6.42 -16.44
C LEU A 144 30.81 7.28 -15.44
N PHE A 145 30.70 6.98 -14.15
CA PHE A 145 31.41 7.69 -13.09
C PHE A 145 32.93 7.50 -13.19
N ILE A 146 33.38 6.25 -13.38
CA ILE A 146 34.80 5.95 -13.60
C ILE A 146 35.31 6.64 -14.86
N LEU A 147 34.53 6.62 -15.94
CA LEU A 147 34.89 7.30 -17.19
C LEU A 147 35.02 8.82 -16.98
N ALA A 148 34.07 9.44 -16.28
CA ALA A 148 34.10 10.86 -15.95
C ALA A 148 35.32 11.22 -15.07
N ALA A 149 35.66 10.37 -14.10
CA ALA A 149 36.84 10.55 -13.26
C ALA A 149 38.15 10.42 -14.04
N VAL A 150 38.26 9.47 -14.98
CA VAL A 150 39.44 9.28 -15.83
C VAL A 150 39.63 10.43 -16.82
N ILE A 151 38.54 11.01 -17.34
CA ILE A 151 38.56 12.15 -18.25
C ILE A 151 38.81 13.48 -17.51
N GLY A 152 38.78 13.48 -16.17
CA GLY A 152 38.96 14.70 -15.36
C GLY A 152 37.79 15.68 -15.49
N LEU A 153 36.60 15.17 -15.81
CA LEU A 153 35.37 15.96 -15.89
C LEU A 153 34.75 16.24 -14.50
N VAL A 154 35.26 15.56 -13.46
CA VAL A 154 34.90 15.68 -12.05
C VAL A 154 36.12 16.11 -11.26
#